data_AF-A0A501PSG3-F1
#
_entry.id   AF-A0A501PSG3-F1
#
_cell.length_a   1.000
_cell.length_b   1.000
_cell.length_c   1.000
_cell.angle_alpha   90.00
_cell.angle_beta   90.00
_cell.angle_gamma   90.00
#
_symmetry.space_group_name_H-M   'P 1'
#
loop_
_entity.id
_entity.type
_entity.pdbx_description
1 polymer ?
#
loop_
_entity_poly.entity_id
_entity_poly.type
_entity_poly.pdbx_seq_one_letter_code
_entity_poly.pdbx_strand_id
1 'polypeptide(L)'
;MGSAHAGTMITEWKLTADAAFQDETGEPLADLINNGDYISWGLEGGNYSHLVIGDQSGYDGTTPAANANGHTEVNGIMTNGAFEDAATLTHVNNVIAYNTSLTSVTIQDTISLEAVSPAGFSLGPIVFPLFIEFQETPNTEGTCVDDSISVCDDIFVLVNPENLSFSFVEDGYLYTVTLDLGDTSFLDDDACALAGAESGCQGFLTEENTFTTLYTSVAITAEEVSEPAMLGLLGLGLVFAGLRRRKA
;
A
#
# COMPACT_ATOMS: atom_id res chain seq x y z
N MET A 1 -6.67 -26.91 -36.69
CA MET A 1 -6.89 -26.54 -35.28
C MET A 1 -5.51 -26.21 -34.74
N GLY A 2 -5.11 -24.94 -34.80
CA GLY A 2 -3.90 -24.50 -34.12
C GLY A 2 -4.31 -24.15 -32.70
N SER A 3 -3.81 -24.87 -31.72
CA SER A 3 -3.77 -24.35 -30.35
C SER A 3 -2.89 -23.12 -30.41
N ALA A 4 -3.43 -21.94 -30.11
CA ALA A 4 -2.58 -20.88 -29.62
C ALA A 4 -2.11 -21.37 -28.25
N HIS A 5 -0.80 -21.56 -28.12
CA HIS A 5 -0.19 -21.79 -26.81
C HIS A 5 -0.08 -20.42 -26.16
N ALA A 6 -0.38 -20.33 -24.86
CA ALA A 6 0.09 -19.20 -24.06
C ALA A 6 1.59 -18.99 -24.32
N GLY A 7 2.04 -17.74 -24.26
CA GLY A 7 3.46 -17.39 -24.37
C GLY A 7 4.27 -17.99 -23.22
N THR A 8 5.49 -17.50 -23.01
CA THR A 8 6.32 -18.03 -21.92
C THR A 8 6.01 -17.27 -20.64
N MET A 9 5.68 -17.98 -19.57
CA MET A 9 5.50 -17.36 -18.26
C MET A 9 6.78 -16.65 -17.83
N ILE A 10 6.66 -15.42 -17.37
CA ILE A 10 7.72 -14.68 -16.68
C ILE A 10 7.85 -15.28 -15.29
N THR A 11 9.06 -15.75 -14.98
CA THR A 11 9.39 -16.46 -13.75
C THR A 11 10.12 -15.60 -12.72
N GLU A 12 10.72 -14.49 -13.15
CA GLU A 12 11.53 -13.62 -12.29
C GLU A 12 11.36 -12.16 -12.69
N TRP A 13 11.25 -11.29 -11.68
CA TRP A 13 11.01 -9.85 -11.83
C TRP A 13 11.97 -9.00 -11.02
N LYS A 14 12.19 -7.78 -11.51
CA LYS A 14 12.65 -6.64 -10.73
C LYS A 14 11.48 -5.69 -10.55
N LEU A 15 11.30 -5.18 -9.34
CA LEU A 15 10.34 -4.13 -9.00
C LEU A 15 11.11 -2.89 -8.53
N THR A 16 10.67 -1.73 -9.00
CA THR A 16 11.09 -0.43 -8.47
C THR A 16 9.84 0.32 -8.02
N ALA A 17 9.86 0.83 -6.79
CA ALA A 17 8.79 1.62 -6.19
C ALA A 17 9.32 2.99 -5.76
N ASP A 18 8.53 4.03 -6.00
CA ASP A 18 8.75 5.39 -5.51
C ASP A 18 7.48 5.84 -4.77
N ALA A 19 7.57 5.91 -3.44
CA ALA A 19 6.48 6.28 -2.55
C ALA A 19 6.71 7.66 -1.91
N ALA A 20 5.64 8.45 -1.81
CA ALA A 20 5.67 9.76 -1.17
C ALA A 20 4.34 10.11 -0.49
N PHE A 21 4.41 10.79 0.65
CA PHE A 21 3.32 11.47 1.32
C PHE A 21 2.85 12.68 0.50
N GLN A 22 1.56 12.72 0.22
CA GLN A 22 0.87 13.75 -0.55
C GLN A 22 -0.50 14.03 0.09
N ASP A 23 -1.11 15.14 -0.32
CA ASP A 23 -2.50 15.47 -0.01
C ASP A 23 -2.83 15.44 1.49
N GLU A 24 -1.93 15.93 2.34
CA GLU A 24 -2.14 15.96 3.79
C GLU A 24 -3.25 16.91 4.24
N THR A 25 -3.97 16.50 5.28
CA THR A 25 -4.92 17.36 6.01
C THR A 25 -4.67 17.28 7.51
N GLY A 26 -5.06 18.31 8.25
CA GLY A 26 -4.90 18.31 9.71
C GLY A 26 -5.55 19.51 10.39
N GLU A 27 -5.65 19.39 11.70
CA GLU A 27 -5.89 20.52 12.61
C GLU A 27 -4.70 21.48 12.54
N PRO A 28 -4.86 22.80 12.76
CA PRO A 28 -3.91 23.83 12.33
C PRO A 28 -2.45 23.38 12.34
N LEU A 29 -1.96 23.01 11.15
CA LEU A 29 -0.66 22.37 10.91
C LEU A 29 0.48 23.40 10.94
N ALA A 30 0.53 24.20 12.01
CA ALA A 30 1.69 25.04 12.27
C ALA A 30 2.91 24.12 12.44
N ASP A 31 3.99 24.42 11.72
CA ASP A 31 5.24 23.66 11.73
C ASP A 31 5.18 22.26 11.09
N LEU A 32 4.20 21.98 10.22
CA LEU A 32 4.25 20.78 9.37
C LEU A 32 5.46 20.82 8.42
N ILE A 33 6.18 19.70 8.36
CA ILE A 33 7.22 19.45 7.37
C ILE A 33 6.78 18.24 6.56
N ASN A 34 6.72 18.36 5.23
CA ASN A 34 6.54 17.24 4.32
C ASN A 34 7.59 17.34 3.21
N ASN A 35 8.47 16.33 3.12
CA ASN A 35 9.51 16.24 2.08
C ASN A 35 9.28 15.08 1.09
N GLY A 36 8.13 14.40 1.18
CA GLY A 36 7.79 13.23 0.39
C GLY A 36 7.92 11.95 1.19
N ASP A 37 9.12 11.54 1.60
CA ASP A 37 9.35 10.30 2.37
C ASP A 37 9.31 10.51 3.90
N TYR A 38 9.15 11.76 4.33
CA TYR A 38 9.05 12.17 5.71
C TYR A 38 7.97 13.23 5.85
N ILE A 39 7.04 13.03 6.79
CA ILE A 39 6.06 14.03 7.19
C ILE A 39 6.00 14.14 8.72
N SER A 40 6.06 15.35 9.27
CA SER A 40 6.02 15.60 10.72
C SER A 40 5.04 16.71 11.10
N TRP A 41 4.41 16.58 12.26
CA TRP A 41 3.42 17.52 12.79
C TRP A 41 3.50 17.64 14.31
N GLY A 42 2.77 18.62 14.85
CA GLY A 42 2.44 18.68 16.27
C GLY A 42 3.57 19.03 17.23
N LEU A 43 4.36 20.08 16.97
CA LEU A 43 5.44 20.46 17.86
C LEU A 43 4.97 20.69 19.32
N GLU A 44 5.41 19.86 20.26
CA GLU A 44 5.33 20.12 21.70
C GLU A 44 6.64 19.77 22.41
N GLY A 45 7.08 20.66 23.30
CA GLY A 45 8.30 20.43 24.09
C GLY A 45 9.59 20.24 23.29
N GLY A 46 9.58 20.48 21.96
CA GLY A 46 10.69 20.22 21.05
C GLY A 46 10.61 18.91 20.25
N ASN A 47 9.54 18.12 20.41
CA ASN A 47 9.32 16.87 19.69
C ASN A 47 8.15 16.98 18.71
N TYR A 48 8.20 16.19 17.64
CA TYR A 48 7.14 16.04 16.63
C TYR A 48 6.75 14.57 16.51
N SER A 49 5.45 14.30 16.35
CA SER A 49 5.02 13.04 15.73
C SER A 49 5.33 13.08 14.24
N HIS A 50 5.65 11.93 13.67
CA HIS A 50 6.01 11.86 12.25
C HIS A 50 5.83 10.46 11.64
N LEU A 51 5.62 10.46 10.33
CA LEU A 51 5.68 9.27 9.49
C LEU A 51 6.94 9.28 8.63
N VAL A 52 7.50 8.09 8.42
CA VAL A 52 8.66 7.86 7.57
C VAL A 52 8.38 6.69 6.64
N ILE A 53 8.59 6.90 5.34
CA ILE A 53 8.76 5.84 4.35
C ILE A 53 10.26 5.58 4.23
N GLY A 54 10.64 4.31 4.32
CA GLY A 54 12.04 3.91 4.20
C GLY A 54 12.22 2.65 3.38
N ASP A 55 13.47 2.39 2.99
CA ASP A 55 13.87 1.13 2.38
C ASP A 55 14.23 0.13 3.50
N GLN A 56 13.60 -1.05 3.48
CA GLN A 56 13.84 -2.07 4.50
C GLN A 56 15.29 -2.59 4.48
N SER A 57 15.95 -2.60 3.32
CA SER A 57 17.32 -3.10 3.18
C SER A 57 18.36 -2.27 3.96
N GLY A 58 18.02 -1.01 4.28
CA GLY A 58 18.85 -0.08 5.04
C GLY A 58 18.42 0.12 6.50
N TYR A 59 17.30 -0.47 6.92
CA TYR A 59 16.69 -0.16 8.22
C TYR A 59 17.30 -0.96 9.37
N ASP A 60 17.76 -0.28 10.42
CA ASP A 60 18.33 -0.91 11.62
C ASP A 60 17.31 -1.17 12.74
N GLY A 61 16.05 -0.74 12.57
CA GLY A 61 14.99 -0.92 13.57
C GLY A 61 15.06 0.06 14.75
N THR A 62 15.96 1.04 14.76
CA THR A 62 16.22 1.88 15.95
C THR A 62 16.22 3.37 15.69
N THR A 63 16.36 3.82 14.43
CA THR A 63 16.38 5.25 14.08
C THR A 63 15.47 5.58 12.89
N PRO A 64 14.14 5.63 13.08
CA PRO A 64 13.15 5.80 12.01
C PRO A 64 13.43 6.97 11.06
N ALA A 65 13.68 8.16 11.59
CA ALA A 65 13.91 9.38 10.80
C ALA A 65 15.20 9.34 9.94
N ALA A 66 16.17 8.49 10.29
CA ALA A 66 17.41 8.37 9.51
C ALA A 66 17.24 7.47 8.26
N ASN A 67 16.14 6.72 8.17
CA ASN A 67 15.85 5.80 7.07
C ASN A 67 14.86 6.38 6.04
N ALA A 68 14.59 7.68 6.07
CA ALA A 68 13.72 8.31 5.07
C ALA A 68 14.29 8.09 3.66
N ASN A 69 13.60 7.25 2.89
CA ASN A 69 13.89 6.94 1.51
C ASN A 69 12.62 6.39 0.87
N GLY A 70 11.96 7.21 0.06
CA GLY A 70 10.77 6.81 -0.70
C GLY A 70 11.06 5.81 -1.83
N HIS A 71 12.32 5.54 -2.16
CA HIS A 71 12.71 4.68 -3.27
C HIS A 71 13.11 3.28 -2.79
N THR A 72 12.47 2.25 -3.35
CA THR A 72 12.77 0.84 -3.07
C THR A 72 13.02 0.08 -4.37
N GLU A 73 14.09 -0.73 -4.40
CA GLU A 73 14.32 -1.71 -5.47
C GLU A 73 14.30 -3.13 -4.91
N VAL A 74 13.37 -3.95 -5.40
CA VAL A 74 13.26 -5.36 -5.05
C VAL A 74 13.68 -6.20 -6.25
N ASN A 75 14.74 -6.98 -6.10
CA ASN A 75 15.30 -7.79 -7.19
C ASN A 75 15.05 -9.27 -6.92
N GLY A 76 14.87 -10.06 -7.98
CA GLY A 76 14.76 -11.51 -7.87
C GLY A 76 13.42 -12.01 -7.37
N ILE A 77 12.34 -11.23 -7.55
CA ILE A 77 10.99 -11.66 -7.18
C ILE A 77 10.59 -12.82 -8.08
N MET A 78 10.42 -14.00 -7.50
CA MET A 78 10.03 -15.19 -8.24
C MET A 78 8.51 -15.24 -8.42
N THR A 79 8.04 -15.44 -9.65
CA THR A 79 6.61 -15.65 -9.92
C THR A 79 6.13 -16.90 -9.20
N ASN A 80 5.03 -16.79 -8.46
CA ASN A 80 4.51 -17.80 -7.54
C ASN A 80 5.51 -18.19 -6.44
N GLY A 81 6.44 -17.29 -6.11
CA GLY A 81 7.41 -17.40 -5.02
C GLY A 81 6.86 -16.92 -3.68
N ALA A 82 7.78 -16.74 -2.73
CA ALA A 82 7.48 -16.10 -1.46
C ALA A 82 7.33 -14.57 -1.64
N PHE A 83 6.83 -13.91 -0.59
CA PHE A 83 6.93 -12.46 -0.48
C PHE A 83 8.39 -12.06 -0.27
N GLU A 84 8.79 -10.97 -0.92
CA GLU A 84 10.11 -10.36 -0.79
C GLU A 84 9.98 -9.01 -0.09
N ASP A 85 10.92 -8.70 0.80
CA ASP A 85 10.95 -7.44 1.57
C ASP A 85 10.96 -6.22 0.64
N ALA A 86 10.18 -5.19 1.01
CA ALA A 86 10.03 -3.97 0.22
C ALA A 86 10.33 -2.72 1.10
N ALA A 87 9.39 -1.78 1.18
CA ALA A 87 9.54 -0.57 1.97
C ALA A 87 9.16 -0.79 3.45
N THR A 88 9.48 0.17 4.29
CA THR A 88 8.94 0.30 5.65
C THR A 88 8.06 1.54 5.73
N LEU A 89 6.96 1.46 6.48
CA LEU A 89 6.22 2.64 6.96
C LEU A 89 6.35 2.70 8.48
N THR A 90 6.94 3.76 9.01
CA THR A 90 7.08 3.93 10.46
C THR A 90 6.32 5.13 10.94
N HIS A 91 5.51 4.94 11.97
CA HIS A 91 4.96 6.02 12.77
C HIS A 91 5.77 6.17 14.04
N VAL A 92 6.29 7.38 14.29
CA VAL A 92 6.90 7.76 15.56
C VAL A 92 5.91 8.63 16.30
N ASN A 93 5.36 8.08 17.37
CA ASN A 93 4.35 8.73 18.18
C ASN A 93 5.02 9.48 19.35
N ASN A 94 4.87 10.79 19.42
CA ASN A 94 5.26 11.62 20.54
C ASN A 94 4.05 12.44 21.01
N VAL A 95 4.04 12.82 22.29
CA VAL A 95 3.05 13.78 22.77
C VAL A 95 3.16 15.09 21.99
N ILE A 96 2.06 15.47 21.33
CA ILE A 96 1.94 16.73 20.58
C ILE A 96 0.98 17.74 21.22
N ALA A 97 1.13 18.99 20.78
CA ALA A 97 0.27 20.07 21.24
C ALA A 97 -1.19 19.82 20.82
N TYR A 98 -2.10 20.14 21.73
CA TYR A 98 -3.54 20.00 21.49
C TYR A 98 -3.99 20.70 20.19
N ASN A 99 -4.75 19.99 19.35
CA ASN A 99 -5.26 20.44 18.05
C ASN A 99 -4.18 20.86 17.03
N THR A 100 -3.07 20.12 16.98
CA THR A 100 -2.00 20.31 15.96
C THR A 100 -1.67 19.02 15.20
N SER A 101 -2.63 18.09 15.19
CA SER A 101 -2.52 16.77 14.61
C SER A 101 -2.70 16.77 13.10
N LEU A 102 -1.94 15.92 12.41
CA LEU A 102 -2.35 15.38 11.12
C LEU A 102 -3.73 14.70 11.29
N THR A 103 -4.56 14.67 10.25
CA THR A 103 -5.83 13.93 10.28
C THR A 103 -5.90 12.94 9.14
N SER A 104 -5.28 13.25 8.01
CA SER A 104 -5.12 12.30 6.93
C SER A 104 -3.91 12.61 6.05
N VAL A 105 -3.44 11.60 5.35
CA VAL A 105 -2.39 11.72 4.33
C VAL A 105 -2.58 10.63 3.28
N THR A 106 -2.18 10.91 2.05
CA THR A 106 -2.10 9.90 1.00
C THR A 106 -0.65 9.46 0.82
N ILE A 107 -0.39 8.16 0.84
CA ILE A 107 0.87 7.61 0.30
C ILE A 107 0.64 7.35 -1.18
N GLN A 108 1.25 8.17 -2.03
CA GLN A 108 1.29 7.93 -3.46
C GLN A 108 2.48 7.02 -3.79
N ASP A 109 2.20 5.76 -4.10
CA ASP A 109 3.20 4.78 -4.52
C ASP A 109 3.20 4.62 -6.05
N THR A 110 4.39 4.60 -6.65
CA THR A 110 4.58 4.45 -8.09
C THR A 110 5.45 3.23 -8.37
N ILE A 111 4.86 2.20 -8.98
CA ILE A 111 5.51 0.91 -9.22
C ILE A 111 5.88 0.76 -10.70
N SER A 112 7.09 0.27 -10.95
CA SER A 112 7.56 -0.22 -12.25
C SER A 112 8.06 -1.66 -12.11
N LEU A 113 7.75 -2.50 -13.09
CA LEU A 113 8.19 -3.89 -13.17
C LEU A 113 9.05 -4.10 -14.41
N GLU A 114 10.11 -4.87 -14.26
CA GLU A 114 10.95 -5.36 -15.33
C GLU A 114 11.03 -6.88 -15.25
N ALA A 115 10.70 -7.58 -16.34
CA ALA A 115 10.87 -9.01 -16.44
C ALA A 115 12.36 -9.34 -16.55
N VAL A 116 12.86 -10.16 -15.64
CA VAL A 116 14.25 -10.63 -15.63
C VAL A 116 14.36 -11.95 -16.41
N SER A 117 13.38 -12.84 -16.26
CA SER A 117 13.40 -14.15 -16.92
C SER A 117 11.99 -14.60 -17.35
N PRO A 118 11.72 -14.77 -18.67
CA PRO A 118 12.54 -14.25 -19.76
C PRO A 118 12.51 -12.71 -19.76
N ALA A 119 13.63 -12.10 -20.11
CA ALA A 119 13.71 -10.66 -20.25
C ALA A 119 12.97 -10.14 -21.50
N GLY A 120 12.50 -8.90 -21.45
CA GLY A 120 11.93 -8.20 -22.62
C GLY A 120 10.57 -7.55 -22.40
N PHE A 121 9.92 -7.83 -21.27
CA PHE A 121 8.70 -7.15 -20.85
C PHE A 121 9.00 -6.14 -19.72
N SER A 122 8.34 -4.99 -19.76
CA SER A 122 8.29 -4.04 -18.66
C SER A 122 6.91 -3.42 -18.56
N LEU A 123 6.53 -3.08 -17.34
CA LEU A 123 5.24 -2.47 -17.02
C LEU A 123 5.45 -1.28 -16.10
N GLY A 124 4.72 -0.20 -16.35
CA GLY A 124 4.70 0.99 -15.51
C GLY A 124 5.30 2.23 -16.17
N PRO A 125 5.37 3.35 -15.42
CA PRO A 125 4.96 3.47 -14.01
C PRO A 125 3.45 3.31 -13.81
N ILE A 126 3.04 2.58 -12.77
CA ILE A 126 1.65 2.48 -12.31
C ILE A 126 1.56 3.17 -10.96
N VAL A 127 0.55 4.02 -10.78
CA VAL A 127 0.36 4.83 -9.57
C VAL A 127 -0.77 4.24 -8.72
N PHE A 128 -0.50 4.03 -7.42
CA PHE A 128 -1.44 3.54 -6.42
C PHE A 128 -1.48 4.52 -5.23
N PRO A 129 -2.63 5.17 -4.98
CA PRO A 129 -2.81 5.92 -3.74
C PRO A 129 -3.25 4.98 -2.62
N LEU A 130 -2.60 5.07 -1.47
CA LEU A 130 -3.04 4.50 -0.20
C LEU A 130 -3.51 5.65 0.70
N PHE A 131 -4.76 5.63 1.11
CA PHE A 131 -5.39 6.67 1.91
C PHE A 131 -5.31 6.30 3.38
N ILE A 132 -4.66 7.16 4.16
CA ILE A 132 -4.46 6.97 5.58
C ILE A 132 -5.28 8.02 6.32
N GLU A 133 -6.17 7.56 7.20
CA GLU A 133 -6.78 8.39 8.23
C GLU A 133 -6.00 8.21 9.53
N PHE A 134 -5.79 9.31 10.23
CA PHE A 134 -4.99 9.37 11.45
C PHE A 134 -5.77 10.06 12.56
N GLN A 135 -5.69 9.49 13.75
CA GLN A 135 -6.30 10.03 14.94
C GLN A 135 -5.28 10.04 16.08
N GLU A 136 -4.75 11.22 16.35
CA GLU A 136 -4.04 11.52 17.60
C GLU A 136 -5.04 11.50 18.76
N THR A 137 -4.77 10.68 19.76
CA THR A 137 -5.67 10.54 20.90
C THR A 137 -5.42 11.61 21.97
N PRO A 138 -6.39 11.88 22.87
CA PRO A 138 -6.27 12.98 23.84
C PRO A 138 -5.20 12.81 24.92
N ASN A 139 -4.45 11.70 24.92
CA ASN A 139 -3.44 11.38 25.92
C ASN A 139 -3.92 11.50 27.38
N THR A 140 -5.17 11.08 27.62
CA THR A 140 -5.88 11.25 28.90
C THR A 140 -6.40 9.90 29.41
N GLU A 141 -5.97 9.50 30.61
CA GLU A 141 -6.38 8.24 31.22
C GLU A 141 -7.91 8.11 31.32
N GLY A 142 -8.43 6.96 30.88
CA GLY A 142 -9.87 6.66 30.88
C GLY A 142 -10.65 7.18 29.67
N THR A 143 -9.98 7.76 28.66
CA THR A 143 -10.58 8.12 27.37
C THR A 143 -10.04 7.28 26.20
N CYS A 144 -9.23 6.27 26.49
CA CYS A 144 -8.55 5.47 25.48
C CYS A 144 -9.48 4.43 24.88
N VAL A 145 -9.14 3.99 23.66
CA VAL A 145 -9.74 2.82 23.04
C VAL A 145 -9.31 1.55 23.77
N ASP A 146 -10.12 0.50 23.68
CA ASP A 146 -9.97 -0.73 24.47
C ASP A 146 -8.61 -1.41 24.24
N ASP A 147 -8.09 -1.37 23.01
CA ASP A 147 -6.81 -1.98 22.60
C ASP A 147 -5.56 -1.13 22.93
N SER A 148 -5.72 0.06 23.51
CA SER A 148 -4.59 0.91 23.87
C SER A 148 -3.77 0.33 25.02
N ILE A 149 -2.45 0.34 24.87
CA ILE A 149 -1.49 -0.17 25.85
C ILE A 149 -0.90 0.97 26.70
N SER A 150 -0.73 2.16 26.13
CA SER A 150 -0.18 3.34 26.80
C SER A 150 -1.29 4.31 27.28
N VAL A 151 -0.96 5.59 27.52
CA VAL A 151 -1.95 6.60 27.92
C VAL A 151 -2.68 7.10 26.67
N CYS A 152 -3.41 6.20 26.02
CA CYS A 152 -4.09 6.35 24.74
C CYS A 152 -3.11 6.29 23.56
N ASP A 153 -3.15 5.19 22.82
CA ASP A 153 -2.31 4.96 21.65
C ASP A 153 -2.97 5.58 20.43
N ASP A 154 -2.15 6.12 19.55
CA ASP A 154 -2.62 6.78 18.34
C ASP A 154 -2.99 5.79 17.24
N ILE A 155 -4.00 6.15 16.46
CA ILE A 155 -4.69 5.23 15.56
C ILE A 155 -4.44 5.60 14.11
N PHE A 156 -4.04 4.61 13.32
CA PHE A 156 -3.92 4.69 11.86
C PHE A 156 -4.90 3.74 11.20
N VAL A 157 -5.62 4.23 10.20
CA VAL A 157 -6.54 3.43 9.40
C VAL A 157 -6.20 3.55 7.92
N LEU A 158 -6.03 2.40 7.27
CA LEU A 158 -6.00 2.32 5.81
C LEU A 158 -7.42 2.26 5.28
N VAL A 159 -7.82 3.28 4.52
CA VAL A 159 -9.22 3.43 4.05
C VAL A 159 -9.51 2.55 2.84
N ASN A 160 -8.49 2.25 2.04
CA ASN A 160 -8.63 1.54 0.77
C ASN A 160 -7.71 0.30 0.68
N PRO A 161 -7.86 -0.69 1.58
CA PRO A 161 -7.03 -1.89 1.59
C PRO A 161 -7.15 -2.73 0.29
N GLU A 162 -8.20 -2.53 -0.49
CA GLU A 162 -8.35 -3.16 -1.81
C GLU A 162 -7.31 -2.70 -2.85
N ASN A 163 -6.67 -1.53 -2.64
CA ASN A 163 -5.62 -1.02 -3.52
C ASN A 163 -4.25 -1.71 -3.33
N LEU A 164 -4.15 -2.68 -2.41
CA LEU A 164 -2.92 -3.45 -2.15
C LEU A 164 -2.62 -4.52 -3.20
N SER A 165 -3.39 -4.59 -4.28
CA SER A 165 -3.09 -5.50 -5.38
C SER A 165 -3.52 -4.95 -6.72
N PHE A 166 -2.83 -5.38 -7.78
CA PHE A 166 -3.25 -5.13 -9.15
C PHE A 166 -2.87 -6.30 -10.04
N SER A 167 -3.59 -6.43 -11.16
CA SER A 167 -3.36 -7.52 -12.11
C SER A 167 -3.24 -7.01 -13.54
N PHE A 168 -2.44 -7.71 -14.33
CA PHE A 168 -2.26 -7.46 -15.75
C PHE A 168 -2.09 -8.77 -16.51
N VAL A 169 -2.45 -8.78 -17.80
CA VAL A 169 -2.27 -9.96 -18.65
C VAL A 169 -1.07 -9.73 -19.56
N GLU A 170 -0.14 -10.69 -19.56
CA GLU A 170 0.97 -10.72 -20.50
C GLU A 170 1.19 -12.16 -20.99
N ASP A 171 1.35 -12.33 -22.30
CA ASP A 171 1.62 -13.63 -22.93
C ASP A 171 0.66 -14.76 -22.52
N GLY A 172 -0.62 -14.42 -22.27
CA GLY A 172 -1.65 -15.38 -21.89
C GLY A 172 -1.64 -15.79 -20.40
N TYR A 173 -0.88 -15.10 -19.56
CA TYR A 173 -0.91 -15.25 -18.11
C TYR A 173 -1.47 -13.99 -17.45
N LEU A 174 -2.36 -14.16 -16.48
CA LEU A 174 -2.79 -13.11 -15.58
C LEU A 174 -1.80 -13.06 -14.41
N TYR A 175 -0.99 -12.01 -14.38
CA TYR A 175 -0.11 -11.72 -13.25
C TYR A 175 -0.87 -10.88 -12.24
N THR A 176 -0.70 -11.19 -10.96
CA THR A 176 -1.20 -10.38 -9.84
C THR A 176 -0.05 -10.02 -8.93
N VAL A 177 0.18 -8.72 -8.77
CA VAL A 177 1.12 -8.15 -7.81
C VAL A 177 0.36 -7.85 -6.54
N THR A 178 0.86 -8.31 -5.41
CA THR A 178 0.25 -8.08 -4.09
C THR A 178 1.28 -7.43 -3.18
N LEU A 179 0.91 -6.30 -2.60
CA LEU A 179 1.61 -5.65 -1.50
C LEU A 179 1.01 -6.15 -0.19
N ASP A 180 1.86 -6.62 0.70
CA ASP A 180 1.52 -6.86 2.09
C ASP A 180 2.09 -5.72 2.93
N LEU A 181 1.26 -5.10 3.77
CA LEU A 181 1.69 -4.03 4.66
C LEU A 181 2.31 -4.54 5.97
N GLY A 182 2.37 -5.86 6.18
CA GLY A 182 2.95 -6.44 7.38
C GLY A 182 1.97 -6.38 8.55
N ASP A 183 2.45 -5.90 9.71
CA ASP A 183 1.76 -5.93 11.01
C ASP A 183 0.58 -4.95 11.13
N THR A 184 -0.32 -4.96 10.15
CA THR A 184 -1.65 -4.37 10.23
C THR A 184 -2.66 -5.40 10.73
N SER A 185 -3.72 -4.94 11.38
CA SER A 185 -4.79 -5.80 11.88
C SER A 185 -6.16 -5.14 11.68
N PHE A 186 -7.22 -5.94 11.86
CA PHE A 186 -8.56 -5.37 12.01
C PHE A 186 -8.66 -4.77 13.41
N LEU A 187 -8.98 -3.48 13.47
CA LEU A 187 -9.12 -2.77 14.73
C LEU A 187 -10.51 -2.97 15.34
N ASP A 188 -10.60 -2.81 16.65
CA ASP A 188 -11.86 -2.80 17.36
C ASP A 188 -12.76 -1.60 16.97
N ASP A 189 -14.07 -1.76 17.15
CA ASP A 189 -15.10 -0.84 16.65
C ASP A 189 -14.95 0.59 17.21
N ASP A 190 -14.46 0.74 18.43
CA ASP A 190 -14.23 2.02 19.08
C ASP A 190 -13.04 2.79 18.47
N ALA A 191 -11.96 2.08 18.12
CA ALA A 191 -10.82 2.64 17.40
C ALA A 191 -11.20 3.08 15.98
N CYS A 192 -11.94 2.23 15.25
CA CYS A 192 -12.46 2.60 13.94
C CYS A 192 -13.39 3.83 14.03
N ALA A 193 -14.32 3.84 14.98
CA ALA A 193 -15.24 4.95 15.16
C ALA A 193 -14.53 6.26 15.53
N LEU A 194 -13.48 6.19 16.36
CA LEU A 194 -12.70 7.36 16.76
C LEU A 194 -11.91 7.95 15.59
N ALA A 195 -11.34 7.10 14.72
CA ALA A 195 -10.69 7.49 13.48
C ALA A 195 -11.67 7.87 12.34
N GLY A 196 -12.99 7.86 12.59
CA GLY A 196 -14.00 8.19 11.59
C GLY A 196 -14.22 7.12 10.51
N ALA A 197 -13.74 5.90 10.73
CA ALA A 197 -13.87 4.76 9.83
C ALA A 197 -15.06 3.85 10.17
N GLU A 198 -15.43 2.96 9.24
CA GLU A 198 -16.44 1.94 9.48
C GLU A 198 -15.89 0.80 10.38
N SER A 199 -16.78 0.11 11.08
CA SER A 199 -16.46 -1.08 11.89
C SER A 199 -15.72 -2.15 11.05
N GLY A 200 -14.69 -2.77 11.65
CA GLY A 200 -13.80 -3.70 10.94
C GLY A 200 -12.80 -3.01 10.01
N CYS A 201 -12.39 -1.79 10.33
CA CYS A 201 -11.32 -1.09 9.62
C CYS A 201 -9.97 -1.78 9.80
N GLN A 202 -9.08 -1.65 8.81
CA GLN A 202 -7.72 -2.20 8.86
C GLN A 202 -6.73 -1.09 9.23
N GLY A 203 -5.84 -1.36 10.17
CA GLY A 203 -4.96 -0.34 10.71
C GLY A 203 -3.94 -0.86 11.72
N PHE A 204 -3.37 0.07 12.46
CA PHE A 204 -2.49 -0.22 13.60
C PHE A 204 -2.54 0.91 14.62
N LEU A 205 -2.13 0.60 15.85
CA LEU A 205 -1.96 1.58 16.92
C LEU A 205 -0.47 1.82 17.17
N THR A 206 -0.11 2.99 17.70
CA THR A 206 1.25 3.28 18.15
C THR A 206 1.22 3.83 19.57
N GLU A 207 1.91 3.15 20.49
CA GLU A 207 2.03 3.59 21.87
C GLU A 207 2.72 4.97 21.96
N GLU A 208 2.27 5.79 22.90
CA GLU A 208 2.83 7.11 23.18
C GLU A 208 4.33 7.06 23.50
N ASN A 209 5.10 7.96 22.89
CA ASN A 209 6.57 8.05 23.02
C ASN A 209 7.31 6.80 22.51
N THR A 210 6.70 6.07 21.58
CA THR A 210 7.30 4.92 20.92
C THR A 210 7.17 5.03 19.39
N PHE A 211 7.48 3.97 18.67
CA PHE A 211 7.20 3.89 17.25
C PHE A 211 6.71 2.50 16.86
N THR A 212 5.86 2.46 15.85
CA THR A 212 5.43 1.23 15.18
C THR A 212 5.96 1.26 13.76
N THR A 213 6.65 0.19 13.34
CA THR A 213 7.12 0.02 11.96
C THR A 213 6.38 -1.13 11.31
N LEU A 214 5.74 -0.82 10.18
CA LEU A 214 5.21 -1.77 9.24
C LEU A 214 6.32 -2.17 8.26
N TYR A 215 6.63 -3.46 8.23
CA TYR A 215 7.56 -4.07 7.28
C TYR A 215 6.76 -4.61 6.10
N THR A 216 6.83 -3.91 4.97
CA THR A 216 6.04 -4.28 3.80
C THR A 216 6.76 -5.32 2.96
N SER A 217 6.01 -6.12 2.23
CA SER A 217 6.59 -7.11 1.32
C SER A 217 5.74 -7.25 0.07
N VAL A 218 6.33 -7.75 -1.01
CA VAL A 218 5.66 -7.89 -2.32
C VAL A 218 5.78 -9.31 -2.85
N ALA A 219 4.69 -9.80 -3.44
CA ALA A 219 4.69 -11.06 -4.18
C ALA A 219 4.03 -10.89 -5.55
N ILE A 220 4.48 -11.70 -6.51
CA ILE A 220 3.89 -11.78 -7.84
C ILE A 220 3.42 -13.21 -8.09
N THR A 221 2.14 -13.38 -8.42
CA THR A 221 1.55 -14.66 -8.81
C THR A 221 1.13 -14.63 -10.27
N ALA A 222 1.01 -15.80 -10.90
CA ALA A 222 0.54 -15.91 -12.27
C ALA A 222 -0.35 -17.13 -12.48
N GLU A 223 -1.43 -16.95 -13.24
CA GLU A 223 -2.31 -18.03 -13.70
C GLU A 223 -2.52 -17.96 -15.23
N GLU A 224 -2.60 -19.13 -15.89
CA GLU A 224 -2.83 -19.19 -17.33
C GLU A 224 -4.28 -18.81 -17.65
N VAL A 225 -4.46 -17.82 -18.52
CA VAL A 225 -5.78 -17.36 -18.94
C VAL A 225 -6.33 -18.33 -19.99
N SER A 226 -7.38 -19.06 -19.63
CA SER A 226 -8.04 -20.00 -20.54
C SER A 226 -8.68 -19.26 -21.73
N GLU A 227 -8.18 -19.51 -22.94
CA GLU A 227 -8.64 -18.93 -24.21
C GLU A 227 -10.13 -19.13 -24.63
N PRO A 228 -10.96 -20.07 -24.08
CA PRO A 228 -12.33 -20.23 -24.56
C PRO A 228 -13.22 -18.99 -24.36
N ALA A 229 -12.90 -18.11 -23.40
CA ALA A 229 -13.68 -16.90 -23.12
C ALA A 229 -13.60 -15.88 -24.27
N MET A 230 -12.45 -15.77 -24.94
CA MET A 230 -12.24 -14.84 -26.06
C MET A 230 -12.90 -15.33 -27.36
N LEU A 231 -12.84 -16.63 -27.64
CA LEU A 231 -13.50 -17.23 -28.81
C LEU A 231 -15.03 -17.22 -28.69
N GLY A 232 -15.58 -17.30 -27.48
CA GLY A 232 -17.03 -17.17 -27.23
C GLY A 232 -17.57 -15.78 -27.65
N LEU A 233 -16.85 -14.72 -27.30
CA LEU A 233 -17.22 -13.33 -27.67
C LEU A 233 -17.09 -13.07 -29.18
N LEU A 234 -16.03 -13.55 -29.82
CA LEU A 234 -15.85 -13.42 -31.27
C LEU A 234 -16.85 -14.27 -32.07
N GLY A 235 -17.13 -15.49 -31.59
CA GLY A 235 -18.10 -16.40 -32.18
C GLY A 235 -19.53 -15.87 -32.11
N LEU A 236 -19.92 -15.26 -30.99
CA LEU A 236 -21.23 -14.60 -30.85
C LEU A 236 -21.34 -13.37 -31.77
N GLY A 237 -20.30 -12.55 -31.87
CA GLY A 237 -20.28 -11.39 -32.77
C GLY A 237 -20.50 -11.73 -34.26
N LEU A 238 -19.90 -12.84 -34.72
CA LEU A 238 -20.08 -13.33 -36.10
C LEU A 238 -21.46 -13.96 -36.34
N VAL A 239 -22.05 -14.61 -35.34
CA VAL A 239 -23.43 -15.14 -35.42
C VAL A 239 -24.45 -14.00 -35.54
N PHE A 240 -24.30 -12.92 -34.75
CA PHE A 240 -25.19 -11.74 -34.86
C PHE A 240 -24.99 -10.97 -36.18
N ALA A 241 -23.76 -10.89 -36.71
CA ALA A 241 -23.49 -10.29 -38.02
C ALA A 241 -24.08 -11.13 -39.19
N GLY A 242 -24.05 -12.45 -39.08
CA GLY A 242 -24.64 -13.37 -40.06
C GLY A 242 -26.17 -13.32 -40.13
N LEU A 243 -26.84 -13.11 -38.99
CA LEU A 243 -28.30 -12.96 -38.92
C LEU A 243 -28.80 -11.65 -39.53
N ARG A 244 -27.98 -10.59 -39.59
CA ARG A 244 -28.31 -9.30 -40.23
C ARG A 244 -28.36 -9.38 -41.77
N ARG A 245 -27.69 -10.35 -42.41
CA ARG A 245 -27.68 -10.51 -43.88
C ARG A 245 -28.84 -11.32 -44.45
N ARG A 246 -29.66 -11.98 -43.62
CA ARG A 246 -30.84 -12.75 -44.09
C ARG A 246 -32.16 -11.97 -44.11
N LYS A 247 -32.13 -10.65 -43.83
CA LYS A 247 -33.30 -9.75 -43.88
C LYS A 247 -33.14 -8.57 -44.86
N ALA A 248 -32.25 -8.68 -45.84
CA ALA A 248 -32.19 -7.79 -47.00
C ALA A 248 -32.52 -8.59 -48.27
#